data_AF-A0A673J8P2-F1
#
_entry.id   AF-A0A673J8P2-F1
#
_cell.length_a   1.000
_cell.length_b   1.000
_cell.length_c   1.000
_cell.angle_alpha   90.00
_cell.angle_beta   90.00
_cell.angle_gamma   90.00
#
_symmetry.space_group_name_H-M   'P 1'
#
loop_
_entity.id
_entity.type
_entity.pdbx_description
1 polymer ?
#
loop_
_entity_poly.entity_id
_entity_poly.type
_entity_poly.pdbx_seq_one_letter_code
_entity_poly.pdbx_strand_id
1 'polypeptide(L)'
;MKKQTHLYCEWPDDEYIFFSYLKFASGVQKYIKAVYTEYTDSTFTAPKSKLPWAGIQGPTIRTVVNDRVVVHFKNFASQSFSISPIGIQYWKQSEGKLMVN
;
A
#
# COMPACT_ATOMS: atom_id res chain seq x y z
N MET A 1 30.89 -6.91 0.18
CA MET A 1 30.11 -5.74 -0.28
C MET A 1 28.64 -6.01 -0.01
N LYS A 2 27.97 -5.19 0.81
CA LYS A 2 26.54 -5.31 1.05
C LYS A 2 25.81 -4.78 -0.19
N LYS A 3 25.19 -5.66 -0.97
CA LYS A 3 24.33 -5.27 -2.10
C LYS A 3 22.99 -4.81 -1.53
N GLN A 4 22.52 -3.64 -1.94
CA GLN A 4 21.64 -2.79 -1.16
C GLN A 4 20.43 -2.37 -2.01
N THR A 5 19.22 -2.72 -1.59
CA THR A 5 17.95 -2.38 -2.25
C THR A 5 17.32 -1.17 -1.55
N HIS A 6 17.00 -0.10 -2.29
CA HIS A 6 16.36 1.11 -1.77
C HIS A 6 14.94 1.28 -2.33
N LEU A 7 13.96 1.49 -1.44
CA LEU A 7 12.67 2.06 -1.79
C LEU A 7 12.83 3.55 -2.03
N TYR A 8 12.24 4.00 -3.13
CA TYR A 8 12.04 5.40 -3.43
C TYR A 8 10.54 5.64 -3.53
N CYS A 9 10.01 6.51 -2.69
CA CYS A 9 8.69 7.09 -2.92
C CYS A 9 8.89 8.38 -3.72
N GLU A 10 9.02 8.26 -5.04
CA GLU A 10 9.01 9.38 -5.98
C GLU A 10 8.29 8.94 -7.27
N TRP A 11 7.34 9.78 -7.73
CA TRP A 11 6.57 9.68 -8.98
C TRP A 11 7.52 9.64 -10.19
N PRO A 12 7.34 8.79 -11.24
CA PRO A 12 6.09 8.31 -11.86
C PRO A 12 5.92 6.77 -11.95
N ASP A 13 4.70 6.34 -12.33
CA ASP A 13 4.17 5.05 -12.84
C ASP A 13 5.03 3.79 -12.60
N ASP A 14 4.68 2.81 -11.77
CA ASP A 14 3.42 2.07 -11.60
C ASP A 14 3.33 1.41 -10.19
N GLU A 15 2.14 0.90 -9.86
CA GLU A 15 1.62 0.31 -8.61
C GLU A 15 0.92 1.28 -7.63
N TYR A 16 -0.40 1.10 -7.54
CA TYR A 16 -1.34 2.00 -6.87
C TYR A 16 -2.02 1.28 -5.72
N ILE A 17 -1.87 1.78 -4.50
CA ILE A 17 -2.48 1.16 -3.31
C ILE A 17 -3.54 2.11 -2.70
N PHE A 18 -4.72 1.56 -2.43
CA PHE A 18 -5.95 2.27 -2.05
C PHE A 18 -6.57 1.80 -0.77
N PHE A 19 -7.19 2.69 -0.02
CA PHE A 19 -8.09 2.32 1.08
C PHE A 19 -9.55 2.14 0.64
N SER A 20 -10.04 0.90 0.55
CA SER A 20 -11.47 0.61 0.35
C SER A 20 -12.20 0.43 1.69
N TYR A 21 -13.39 1.03 1.80
CA TYR A 21 -14.37 0.68 2.82
C TYR A 21 -14.91 -0.72 2.52
N LEU A 22 -14.63 -1.70 3.37
CA LEU A 22 -15.18 -3.05 3.21
C LEU A 22 -16.04 -3.42 4.43
N LYS A 23 -17.34 -3.63 4.17
CA LYS A 23 -18.27 -4.24 5.13
C LYS A 23 -18.05 -5.74 5.12
N PHE A 24 -17.16 -6.24 5.99
CA PHE A 24 -17.05 -7.67 6.21
C PHE A 24 -18.18 -8.15 7.11
N ALA A 25 -18.85 -9.22 6.70
CA ALA A 25 -19.74 -9.99 7.56
C ALA A 25 -19.02 -11.28 7.93
N SER A 26 -18.48 -11.38 9.14
CA SER A 26 -18.67 -12.66 9.85
C SER A 26 -20.14 -12.67 10.22
N GLY A 27 -20.83 -13.82 10.17
CA GLY A 27 -22.30 -13.92 10.22
C GLY A 27 -23.04 -13.30 11.43
N VAL A 28 -22.40 -12.46 12.25
CA VAL A 28 -22.96 -11.80 13.43
C VAL A 28 -22.64 -10.29 13.50
N GLN A 29 -21.56 -9.78 12.89
CA GLN A 29 -21.12 -8.39 13.12
C GLN A 29 -20.41 -7.73 11.92
N LYS A 30 -20.82 -6.48 11.62
CA LYS A 30 -20.22 -5.66 10.56
C LYS A 30 -19.38 -4.54 11.16
N TYR A 31 -18.17 -4.37 10.64
CA TYR A 31 -17.26 -3.29 11.03
C TYR A 31 -16.79 -2.52 9.82
N ILE A 32 -16.56 -1.22 10.01
CA ILE A 32 -15.94 -0.36 9.01
C ILE A 32 -14.41 -0.53 9.14
N LYS A 33 -13.75 -0.84 8.03
CA LYS A 33 -12.29 -0.95 7.95
C LYS A 33 -11.80 -0.15 6.74
N ALA A 34 -10.64 0.46 6.89
CA ALA A 34 -9.87 0.98 5.77
C ALA A 34 -8.96 -0.14 5.27
N VAL A 35 -9.03 -0.49 3.97
CA VAL A 35 -8.31 -1.65 3.40
C VAL A 35 -7.49 -1.29 2.17
N TYR A 36 -6.17 -1.53 2.21
CA TYR A 36 -5.28 -1.42 1.06
C TYR A 36 -5.74 -2.27 -0.15
N THR A 37 -5.71 -1.73 -1.37
CA THR A 37 -6.31 -2.30 -2.58
C THR A 37 -5.53 -1.83 -3.80
N GLU A 38 -5.26 -2.72 -4.74
CA GLU A 38 -4.50 -2.37 -5.93
C GLU A 38 -5.40 -1.75 -7.01
N TYR A 39 -4.92 -0.74 -7.72
CA TYR A 39 -5.55 -0.20 -8.93
C TYR A 39 -4.68 -0.46 -10.16
N THR A 40 -5.31 -0.44 -11.33
CA THR A 40 -4.63 -0.66 -12.61
C THR A 40 -3.69 0.47 -13.01
N ASP A 41 -3.97 1.69 -12.57
CA ASP A 41 -3.27 2.92 -13.02
C ASP A 41 -3.47 4.10 -12.05
N SER A 42 -2.83 5.24 -12.37
CA SER A 42 -2.81 6.48 -11.57
C SER A 42 -4.12 7.24 -11.52
N THR A 43 -5.13 6.80 -12.28
CA THR A 43 -6.46 7.40 -12.18
C THR A 43 -7.21 6.91 -10.94
N PHE A 44 -6.80 5.76 -10.37
CA PHE A 44 -7.47 5.10 -9.24
C PHE A 44 -8.96 4.82 -9.52
N THR A 45 -9.30 4.50 -10.78
CA THR A 45 -10.70 4.27 -11.20
C THR A 45 -11.08 2.79 -11.23
N ALA A 46 -10.19 1.91 -11.69
CA ALA A 46 -10.45 0.47 -11.85
C ALA A 46 -9.62 -0.38 -10.87
N PRO A 47 -10.23 -0.92 -9.78
CA PRO A 47 -9.50 -1.74 -8.83
C PRO A 47 -9.14 -3.09 -9.45
N LYS A 48 -7.94 -3.57 -9.19
CA LYS A 48 -7.50 -4.90 -9.62
C LYS A 48 -8.20 -5.97 -8.81
N SER A 49 -8.63 -7.04 -9.48
CA SER A 49 -9.32 -8.15 -8.83
C SER A 49 -8.43 -8.81 -7.77
N LYS A 50 -8.94 -8.95 -6.55
CA LYS A 50 -8.28 -9.67 -5.47
C LYS A 50 -8.55 -11.16 -5.58
N LEU A 51 -7.57 -11.97 -5.18
CA LEU A 51 -7.78 -13.41 -5.03
C LEU A 51 -8.84 -13.66 -3.95
N PRO A 52 -9.79 -14.60 -4.16
CA PRO A 52 -10.91 -14.83 -3.24
C PRO A 52 -10.48 -15.11 -1.79
N TRP A 53 -9.29 -15.69 -1.61
CA TRP A 53 -8.73 -16.06 -0.31
C TRP A 53 -7.91 -14.94 0.36
N ALA A 54 -7.64 -13.82 -0.30
CA ALA A 54 -6.83 -12.73 0.27
C ALA A 54 -7.55 -11.95 1.38
N GLY A 55 -8.89 -12.03 1.42
CA GLY A 55 -9.70 -11.41 2.46
C GLY A 55 -9.45 -9.89 2.58
N ILE A 56 -9.14 -9.44 3.80
CA ILE A 56 -8.97 -8.01 4.13
C ILE A 56 -7.55 -7.50 3.85
N GLN A 57 -6.63 -8.38 3.47
CA GLN A 57 -5.23 -8.01 3.30
C GLN A 57 -5.04 -7.08 2.10
N GLY A 58 -4.04 -6.21 2.21
CA GLY A 58 -3.57 -5.39 1.10
C GLY A 58 -3.02 -6.23 -0.06
N PRO A 59 -2.73 -5.59 -1.21
CA PRO A 59 -2.05 -6.27 -2.30
C PRO A 59 -0.65 -6.71 -1.90
N THR A 60 -0.16 -7.75 -2.57
CA THR A 60 1.20 -8.24 -2.35
C THR A 60 2.14 -7.52 -3.30
N ILE A 61 3.00 -6.66 -2.75
CA ILE A 61 4.11 -6.05 -3.49
C ILE A 61 5.24 -7.09 -3.53
N ARG A 62 5.71 -7.43 -4.74
CA ARG A 62 6.83 -8.37 -4.94
C ARG A 62 7.92 -7.70 -5.77
N THR A 63 9.16 -7.95 -5.39
CA THR A 63 10.32 -7.32 -6.00
C THR A 63 11.55 -8.21 -5.80
N VAL A 64 12.63 -7.96 -6.54
CA VAL A 64 13.91 -8.67 -6.38
C VAL A 64 15.00 -7.75 -5.81
N VAL A 65 16.14 -8.34 -5.46
CA VAL A 65 17.27 -7.59 -4.89
C VAL A 65 17.80 -6.58 -5.93
N ASN A 66 18.02 -5.34 -5.48
CA ASN A 66 18.42 -4.16 -6.27
C ASN A 66 17.34 -3.54 -7.15
N ASP A 67 16.08 -3.97 -7.04
CA ASP A 67 14.98 -3.24 -7.65
C ASP A 67 14.66 -1.95 -6.87
N ARG A 68 14.09 -0.98 -7.59
CA ARG A 68 13.41 0.16 -6.99
C ARG A 68 11.91 -0.13 -7.02
N VAL A 69 11.30 -0.13 -5.84
CA VAL A 69 9.84 -0.17 -5.72
C VAL A 69 9.32 1.25 -5.49
N VAL A 70 8.33 1.63 -6.29
CA VAL A 70 7.59 2.88 -6.18
C VAL A 70 6.15 2.52 -5.83
N VAL A 71 5.57 3.21 -4.84
CA VAL A 71 4.17 2.99 -4.45
C VAL A 71 3.44 4.31 -4.56
N HIS A 72 2.45 4.35 -5.43
CA HIS A 72 1.56 5.49 -5.60
C HIS A 72 0.37 5.34 -4.66
N PHE A 73 0.37 6.15 -3.60
CA PHE A 73 -0.63 6.07 -2.56
C PHE A 73 -1.60 7.26 -2.63
N LYS A 74 -2.89 6.95 -2.70
CA LYS A 74 -3.97 7.95 -2.55
C LYS A 74 -4.90 7.55 -1.43
N ASN A 75 -5.01 8.42 -0.44
CA ASN A 75 -5.90 8.21 0.69
C ASN A 75 -7.31 8.73 0.38
N PHE A 76 -8.28 7.82 0.33
CA PHE A 76 -9.70 8.16 0.20
C PHE A 76 -10.48 7.92 1.49
N ALA A 77 -9.81 7.51 2.57
CA ALA A 77 -10.44 7.37 3.87
C ALA A 77 -10.65 8.74 4.52
N SER A 78 -11.53 8.78 5.51
CA SER A 78 -11.82 10.00 6.29
C SER A 78 -10.72 10.38 7.28
N GLN A 79 -9.74 9.50 7.51
CA GLN A 79 -8.62 9.72 8.43
C GLN A 79 -7.30 9.67 7.67
N SER A 80 -6.29 10.35 8.21
CA SER A 80 -4.93 10.31 7.68
C SER A 80 -4.31 8.92 7.86
N PHE A 81 -3.87 8.32 6.77
CA PHE A 81 -3.15 7.06 6.76
C PHE A 81 -1.87 7.17 5.93
N SER A 82 -0.91 6.29 6.21
CA SER A 82 0.39 6.22 5.56
C SER A 82 0.86 4.78 5.42
N ILE A 83 1.83 4.55 4.53
CA ILE A 83 2.48 3.25 4.32
C ILE A 83 3.88 3.32 4.93
N SER A 84 4.15 2.47 5.92
CA SER A 84 5.49 2.35 6.51
C SER A 84 6.10 1.00 6.13
N PRO A 85 7.15 0.98 5.29
CA PRO A 85 7.76 -0.26 4.83
C PRO A 85 8.59 -0.95 5.93
N ILE A 86 8.60 -2.27 5.93
CA ILE A 86 9.38 -3.11 6.86
C ILE A 86 10.27 -4.04 6.03
N GLY A 87 11.53 -4.23 6.46
CA GLY A 87 12.43 -5.21 5.86
C GLY A 87 13.11 -4.77 4.56
N ILE A 88 12.98 -3.51 4.20
CA ILE A 88 13.59 -2.88 3.03
C ILE A 88 14.08 -1.49 3.43
N GLN A 89 15.05 -0.97 2.68
CA GLN A 89 15.58 0.35 2.97
C GLN A 89 14.74 1.42 2.27
N TYR A 90 14.72 2.63 2.79
CA TYR A 90 13.95 3.74 2.27
C TYR A 90 14.61 5.06 2.66
N TRP A 91 14.32 6.11 1.91
CA TRP A 91 14.71 7.47 2.28
C TRP A 91 13.85 8.01 3.41
N LYS A 92 14.35 8.98 4.17
CA LYS A 92 13.62 9.54 5.33
C LYS A 92 12.23 10.06 4.93
N GLN A 93 12.12 10.70 3.76
CA GLN A 93 10.83 11.16 3.21
C GLN A 93 9.84 10.04 2.86
N SER A 94 10.30 8.79 2.77
CA SER A 94 9.52 7.60 2.42
C SER A 94 9.22 6.69 3.62
N GLU A 95 9.51 7.12 4.85
CA GLU A 95 9.31 6.33 6.07
C GLU A 95 7.83 6.07 6.40
N GLY A 96 6.95 6.99 5.99
CA GLY A 96 5.52 6.91 6.24
C GLY A 96 5.15 6.98 7.73
N LYS A 97 6.03 7.50 8.59
CA LYS A 97 5.79 7.69 10.01
C LYS A 97 6.11 9.12 10.42
N LEU A 98 5.20 9.74 11.17
CA LEU A 98 5.47 11.00 11.85
C LEU A 98 6.44 10.72 13.00
N MET A 99 7.64 11.28 12.89
CA MET A 99 8.56 11.37 14.03
C MET A 99 8.31 12.71 14.70
N VAL A 100 7.82 12.70 15.93
CA VAL A 100 7.72 13.90 16.76
C VAL A 100 9.04 14.04 17.50
N ASN A 101 9.65 15.23 17.43
CA ASN A 101 10.90 15.57 18.13
C ASN A 101 10.61 16.05 19.55
#